data_AF-A0A0S8JPM8-F1
#
_entry.id   AF-A0A0S8JPM8-F1
#
_cell.length_a   1.000
_cell.length_b   1.000
_cell.length_c   1.000
_cell.angle_alpha   90.00
_cell.angle_beta   90.00
_cell.angle_gamma   90.00
#
_symmetry.space_group_name_H-M   'P 1'
#
loop_
_entity.id
_entity.type
_entity.pdbx_description
1 polymer ?
#
loop_
_entity_poly.entity_id
_entity_poly.type
_entity_poly.pdbx_seq_one_letter_code
_entity_poly.pdbx_strand_id
1 'polypeptide(L)'
;MVKLTLGEKGQQFKHNLYWFGILLLVALVTCQVLRHVDWSYFRRTALEKQLRELEKDIVVESVQPELKTRKFMAKCNVWLRERWQTGYLYSEATGQGYFVGRLSAKFRNAVQAQKALIDAGKPFDEDRIPKLRLVVEFERINCRLLVADADYPVR
;
A
#
# COMPACT_ATOMS: atom_id res chain seq x y z
N MET A 1 -0.92 54.27 -35.95
CA MET A 1 0.41 54.26 -35.31
C MET A 1 0.21 54.32 -33.80
N VAL A 2 0.13 53.16 -33.11
CA VAL A 2 -0.23 53.11 -31.69
C VAL A 2 1.06 53.22 -30.87
N LYS A 3 1.33 54.41 -30.31
CA LYS A 3 2.38 54.63 -29.31
C LYS A 3 1.91 53.99 -27.99
N LEU A 4 2.18 52.69 -27.82
CA LEU A 4 2.16 52.06 -26.51
C LEU A 4 3.34 52.64 -25.71
N THR A 5 3.02 53.55 -24.80
CA THR A 5 3.97 54.19 -23.90
C THR A 5 4.63 53.13 -23.01
N LEU A 6 5.96 53.22 -22.84
CA LEU A 6 6.74 52.30 -22.01
C LEU A 6 6.18 52.08 -20.58
N GLY A 7 5.34 53.00 -20.08
CA GLY A 7 4.65 52.91 -18.81
C GLY A 7 3.62 51.78 -18.70
N GLU A 8 2.79 51.54 -19.72
CA GLU A 8 1.75 50.49 -19.69
C GLU A 8 2.37 49.08 -19.67
N LYS A 9 3.43 48.88 -20.46
CA LYS A 9 4.19 47.61 -20.47
C LYS A 9 4.89 47.35 -19.14
N GLY A 10 5.45 48.39 -18.51
CA GLY A 10 6.07 48.27 -17.18
C GLY A 10 5.08 47.94 -16.07
N GLN A 11 3.85 48.46 -16.17
CA GLN A 11 2.78 48.20 -15.20
C GLN A 11 2.19 46.79 -15.36
N GLN A 12 2.02 46.32 -16.60
CA GLN A 12 1.69 44.91 -16.89
C GLN A 12 2.78 43.95 -16.42
N PHE A 13 4.07 44.29 -16.58
CA PHE A 13 5.17 43.45 -16.12
C PHE A 13 5.19 43.30 -14.59
N LYS A 14 4.94 44.39 -13.85
CA LYS A 14 4.78 44.36 -12.39
C LYS A 14 3.61 43.49 -11.96
N HIS A 15 2.47 43.62 -12.64
CA HIS A 15 1.27 42.81 -12.35
C HIS A 15 1.53 41.32 -12.58
N ASN A 16 2.17 40.96 -13.70
CA ASN A 16 2.53 39.58 -14.02
C ASN A 16 3.55 39.01 -13.02
N LEU A 17 4.54 39.81 -12.60
CA LEU A 17 5.51 39.40 -11.58
C LEU A 17 4.84 39.15 -10.22
N TYR A 18 3.84 39.96 -9.87
CA TYR A 18 3.05 39.80 -8.65
C TYR A 18 2.23 38.50 -8.68
N TRP A 19 1.52 38.24 -9.79
CA TRP A 19 0.80 36.99 -9.99
C TRP A 19 1.70 35.77 -9.98
N PHE A 20 2.88 35.88 -10.60
CA PHE A 20 3.88 34.81 -10.56
C PHE A 20 4.35 34.53 -9.13
N GLY A 21 4.61 35.59 -8.35
CA GLY A 21 4.95 35.47 -6.93
C GLY A 21 3.85 34.79 -6.11
N ILE A 22 2.58 35.17 -6.32
CA ILE A 22 1.44 34.54 -5.65
C ILE A 22 1.33 33.06 -6.03
N LEU A 23 1.42 32.73 -7.33
CA LEU A 23 1.37 31.34 -7.79
C LEU A 23 2.50 30.49 -7.22
N LEU A 24 3.71 31.05 -7.15
CA LEU A 24 4.86 30.38 -6.55
C LEU A 24 4.63 30.12 -5.05
N LEU A 25 4.07 31.09 -4.34
CA LEU A 25 3.77 30.97 -2.90
C LEU A 25 2.68 29.92 -2.65
N VAL A 26 1.63 29.91 -3.47
CA VAL A 26 0.58 28.85 -3.44
C VAL A 26 1.19 27.48 -3.74
N ALA A 27 2.07 27.36 -4.73
CA ALA A 27 2.74 26.11 -5.05
C ALA A 27 3.63 25.62 -3.89
N LEU A 28 4.39 26.51 -3.26
CA LEU A 28 5.23 26.18 -2.09
C LEU A 28 4.39 25.72 -0.91
N VAL A 29 3.30 26.43 -0.58
CA VAL A 29 2.38 26.04 0.50
C VAL A 29 1.73 24.69 0.19
N THR A 30 1.30 24.47 -1.06
CA THR A 30 0.68 23.19 -1.47
C THR A 30 1.69 22.04 -1.35
N CYS A 31 2.93 22.22 -1.81
CA CYS A 31 4.00 21.23 -1.64
C CYS A 31 4.30 20.95 -0.16
N GLN A 32 4.28 21.98 0.69
CA GLN A 32 4.51 21.84 2.12
C GLN A 32 3.37 21.07 2.80
N VAL A 33 2.11 21.35 2.45
CA VAL A 33 0.94 20.59 2.91
C VAL A 33 1.01 19.15 2.43
N LEU A 34 1.28 18.90 1.15
CA LEU A 34 1.41 17.56 0.57
C LEU A 34 2.54 16.74 1.20
N ARG A 35 3.60 17.40 1.70
CA ARG A 35 4.67 16.74 2.46
C ARG A 35 4.21 16.25 3.84
N HIS A 36 3.23 16.92 4.45
CA HIS A 36 2.65 16.51 5.72
C HIS A 36 1.50 15.51 5.58
N VAL A 37 0.97 15.32 4.37
CA VAL A 37 -0.02 14.27 4.10
C VAL A 37 0.65 12.91 4.22
N ASP A 38 0.09 12.06 5.07
CA ASP A 38 0.55 10.68 5.20
C ASP A 38 0.06 9.85 3.99
N TRP A 39 0.88 9.84 2.94
CA TRP A 39 0.66 9.03 1.74
C TRP A 39 0.67 7.53 2.02
N SER A 40 1.20 7.09 3.17
CA SER A 40 1.21 5.68 3.54
C SER A 40 -0.21 5.19 3.82
N TYR A 41 -1.05 6.03 4.43
CA TYR A 41 -2.46 5.75 4.71
C TYR A 41 -3.25 5.59 3.41
N PHE A 42 -3.17 6.54 2.48
CA PHE A 42 -3.85 6.45 1.18
C PHE A 42 -3.47 5.20 0.39
N ARG A 43 -2.19 4.81 0.39
CA ARG A 43 -1.75 3.57 -0.25
C ARG A 43 -2.30 2.32 0.45
N ARG A 44 -2.42 2.32 1.78
CA ARG A 44 -3.03 1.20 2.54
C ARG A 44 -4.51 1.05 2.20
N THR A 45 -5.28 2.14 2.19
CA THR A 45 -6.72 2.09 1.89
C THR A 45 -7.01 1.63 0.47
N ALA A 46 -6.23 2.08 -0.52
CA ALA A 46 -6.38 1.64 -1.91
C ALA A 46 -6.03 0.14 -2.07
N LEU A 47 -4.94 -0.31 -1.42
CA LEU A 47 -4.52 -1.71 -1.38
C LEU A 47 -5.63 -2.60 -0.79
N GLU A 48 -6.16 -2.22 0.37
CA GLU A 48 -7.22 -2.97 1.04
C GLU A 48 -8.49 -3.05 0.20
N LYS A 49 -8.91 -1.94 -0.43
CA LYS A 49 -10.09 -1.92 -1.30
C LYS A 49 -9.97 -2.93 -2.44
N GLN A 50 -8.81 -2.97 -3.10
CA GLN A 50 -8.58 -3.88 -4.23
C GLN A 50 -8.51 -5.35 -3.78
N LEU A 51 -7.96 -5.62 -2.61
CA LEU A 51 -7.97 -6.96 -2.02
C LEU A 51 -9.39 -7.43 -1.69
N ARG A 52 -10.25 -6.54 -1.20
CA ARG A 52 -11.67 -6.84 -0.95
C ARG A 52 -12.48 -7.03 -2.24
N GLU A 53 -12.12 -6.38 -3.33
CA GLU A 53 -12.70 -6.66 -4.65
C GLU A 53 -12.31 -8.07 -5.14
N LEU A 54 -11.04 -8.44 -5.00
CA LEU A 54 -10.54 -9.79 -5.25
C LEU A 54 -11.26 -10.87 -4.41
N GLU A 55 -11.51 -10.59 -3.14
CA GLU A 55 -12.28 -11.47 -2.25
C GLU A 55 -13.70 -11.68 -2.79
N LYS A 56 -14.40 -10.61 -3.18
CA LYS A 56 -15.77 -10.68 -3.71
C LYS A 56 -15.84 -11.58 -4.94
N ASP A 57 -14.91 -11.42 -5.88
CA ASP A 57 -14.88 -12.22 -7.11
C ASP A 57 -14.76 -13.71 -6.81
N ILE A 58 -13.98 -14.09 -5.80
CA ILE A 58 -13.73 -15.50 -5.45
C ILE A 58 -14.84 -16.08 -4.57
N VAL A 59 -15.45 -15.27 -3.71
CA VAL A 59 -16.57 -15.72 -2.86
C VAL A 59 -17.77 -16.13 -3.72
N VAL A 60 -18.01 -15.43 -4.84
CA VAL A 60 -19.12 -15.72 -5.78
C VAL A 60 -18.94 -17.05 -6.53
N GLU A 61 -17.70 -17.55 -6.65
CA GLU A 61 -17.46 -18.84 -7.31
C GLU A 61 -18.05 -20.01 -6.50
N SER A 62 -18.76 -20.93 -7.17
CA SER A 62 -19.35 -22.13 -6.57
C SER A 62 -18.33 -23.28 -6.41
N VAL A 63 -17.23 -23.01 -5.70
CA VAL A 63 -16.17 -23.99 -5.41
C VAL A 63 -16.06 -24.28 -3.91
N GLN A 64 -15.41 -25.39 -3.55
CA GLN A 64 -15.17 -25.76 -2.15
C GLN A 64 -14.39 -24.66 -1.40
N PRO A 65 -14.65 -24.44 -0.09
CA PRO A 65 -14.00 -23.39 0.70
C PRO A 65 -12.47 -23.40 0.64
N GLU A 66 -11.85 -24.57 0.77
CA GLU A 66 -10.39 -24.71 0.69
C GLU A 66 -9.84 -24.29 -0.69
N LEU A 67 -10.60 -24.59 -1.75
CA LEU A 67 -10.24 -24.20 -3.11
C LEU A 67 -10.39 -22.69 -3.32
N LYS A 68 -11.39 -22.04 -2.68
CA LYS A 68 -11.53 -20.58 -2.66
C LYS A 68 -10.30 -19.93 -2.04
N THR A 69 -9.88 -20.42 -0.88
CA THR A 69 -8.72 -19.86 -0.18
C THR A 69 -7.45 -20.03 -1.00
N ARG A 70 -7.21 -21.20 -1.60
CA ARG A 70 -6.06 -21.40 -2.49
C ARG A 70 -6.08 -20.48 -3.72
N LYS A 71 -7.23 -20.32 -4.38
CA LYS A 71 -7.39 -19.40 -5.52
C LYS A 71 -7.16 -17.95 -5.09
N PHE A 72 -7.68 -17.54 -3.94
CA PHE A 72 -7.46 -16.21 -3.38
C PHE A 72 -5.99 -15.92 -3.13
N MET A 73 -5.28 -16.84 -2.48
CA MET A 73 -3.85 -16.69 -2.25
C MET A 73 -3.06 -16.63 -3.56
N ALA A 74 -3.43 -17.44 -4.56
CA ALA A 74 -2.79 -17.40 -5.88
C ALA A 74 -3.00 -16.06 -6.59
N LYS A 75 -4.24 -15.54 -6.65
CA LYS A 75 -4.53 -14.23 -7.24
C LYS A 75 -3.82 -13.10 -6.48
N CYS A 76 -3.83 -13.13 -5.15
CA CYS A 76 -3.11 -12.14 -4.33
C CYS A 76 -1.60 -12.17 -4.61
N ASN A 77 -1.00 -13.34 -4.76
CA ASN A 77 0.43 -13.47 -5.08
C ASN A 77 0.77 -12.85 -6.45
N VAL A 78 -0.03 -13.12 -7.49
CA VAL A 78 0.16 -12.50 -8.82
C VAL A 78 0.03 -10.99 -8.71
N TRP A 79 -1.04 -10.52 -8.07
CA TRP A 79 -1.35 -9.09 -7.93
C TRP A 79 -0.30 -8.31 -7.13
N LEU A 80 0.22 -8.89 -6.04
CA LEU A 80 1.28 -8.28 -5.22
C LEU A 80 2.61 -8.25 -5.99
N ARG A 81 2.91 -9.29 -6.77
CA ARG A 81 4.10 -9.35 -7.62
C ARG A 81 4.08 -8.29 -8.71
N GLU A 82 2.95 -8.07 -9.38
CA GLU A 82 2.77 -7.01 -10.38
C GLU A 82 2.99 -5.60 -9.81
N ARG A 83 2.67 -5.40 -8.53
CA ARG A 83 2.86 -4.11 -7.83
C ARG A 83 4.21 -3.96 -7.13
N TRP A 84 5.15 -4.90 -7.33
CA TRP A 84 6.45 -4.90 -6.65
C TRP A 84 6.34 -4.83 -5.12
N GLN A 85 5.23 -5.30 -4.56
CA GLN A 85 5.04 -5.35 -3.12
C GLN A 85 5.57 -6.66 -2.58
N THR A 86 6.25 -6.59 -1.44
CA THR A 86 6.65 -7.77 -0.68
C THR A 86 5.65 -8.02 0.44
N GLY A 87 5.47 -9.28 0.82
CA GLY A 87 4.57 -9.60 1.91
C GLY A 87 4.48 -11.09 2.18
N TYR A 88 3.76 -11.45 3.22
CA TYR A 88 3.44 -12.83 3.55
C TYR A 88 1.93 -13.02 3.54
N LEU A 89 1.46 -13.86 2.63
CA LEU A 89 0.07 -14.31 2.62
C LEU A 89 -0.04 -15.50 3.57
N TYR A 90 -0.92 -15.42 4.56
CA TYR A 90 -1.22 -16.53 5.47
C TYR A 90 -2.70 -16.88 5.41
N SER A 91 -3.00 -18.16 5.46
CA SER A 91 -4.35 -18.67 5.54
C SER A 91 -4.47 -19.55 6.78
N GLU A 92 -5.29 -19.13 7.73
CA GLU A 92 -5.64 -19.94 8.89
C GLU A 92 -6.46 -21.16 8.44
N ALA A 93 -7.34 -21.00 7.44
CA ALA A 93 -8.15 -22.10 6.90
C ALA A 93 -7.33 -23.27 6.36
N THR A 94 -6.16 -23.01 5.76
CA THR A 94 -5.33 -24.04 5.13
C THR A 94 -4.02 -24.30 5.88
N GLY A 95 -3.69 -23.49 6.89
CA GLY A 95 -2.38 -23.49 7.56
C GLY A 95 -1.21 -23.15 6.63
N GLN A 96 -1.49 -22.70 5.40
CA GLN A 96 -0.49 -22.41 4.39
C GLN A 96 -0.18 -20.93 4.36
N GLY A 97 1.08 -20.61 4.08
CA GLY A 97 1.46 -19.25 3.77
C GLY A 97 2.65 -19.18 2.84
N TYR A 98 2.72 -18.09 2.09
CA TYR A 98 3.70 -17.90 1.03
C TYR A 98 4.28 -16.50 1.09
N PHE A 99 5.60 -16.42 0.87
CA PHE A 99 6.30 -15.17 0.74
C PHE A 99 6.16 -14.63 -0.69
N VAL A 100 5.77 -13.37 -0.81
CA VAL A 100 5.74 -12.64 -2.07
C VAL A 100 6.93 -11.67 -2.10
N GLY A 101 7.68 -11.70 -3.21
CA GLY A 101 8.86 -10.87 -3.44
C GLY A 101 10.08 -11.22 -2.56
N ARG A 102 11.08 -10.33 -2.54
CA ARG A 102 12.29 -10.49 -1.72
C ARG A 102 12.13 -9.80 -0.37
N LEU A 103 11.65 -10.56 0.60
CA LEU A 103 11.59 -10.13 2.00
C LEU A 103 12.93 -10.27 2.71
N SER A 104 13.13 -9.41 3.71
CA SER A 104 14.27 -9.50 4.61
C SER A 104 14.28 -10.81 5.41
N ALA A 105 15.47 -11.28 5.77
CA ALA A 105 15.60 -12.47 6.62
C ALA A 105 14.91 -12.27 7.98
N LYS A 106 15.02 -11.06 8.55
CA LYS A 106 14.38 -10.71 9.83
C LYS A 106 12.85 -10.83 9.76
N PHE A 107 12.23 -10.33 8.69
CA PHE A 107 10.79 -10.46 8.50
C PHE A 107 10.37 -11.91 8.29
N ARG A 108 11.08 -12.67 7.45
CA ARG A 108 10.76 -14.09 7.22
C ARG A 108 10.82 -14.91 8.51
N ASN A 109 11.86 -14.73 9.31
CA ASN A 109 12.04 -15.46 10.56
C ASN A 109 10.93 -15.11 11.57
N ALA A 110 10.57 -13.82 11.67
CA ALA A 110 9.48 -13.39 12.54
C ALA A 110 8.12 -13.98 12.14
N VAL A 111 7.84 -13.98 10.83
CA VAL A 111 6.62 -14.59 10.27
C VAL A 111 6.59 -16.11 10.51
N GLN A 112 7.70 -16.81 10.28
CA GLN A 112 7.79 -18.25 10.51
C GLN A 112 7.64 -18.59 12.00
N ALA A 113 8.24 -17.78 12.88
CA ALA A 113 8.06 -17.92 14.32
C ALA A 113 6.58 -17.72 14.71
N GLN A 114 5.90 -16.72 14.13
CA GLN A 114 4.46 -16.53 14.34
C GLN A 114 3.64 -17.70 13.83
N LYS A 115 3.93 -18.21 12.62
CA LYS A 115 3.27 -19.40 12.09
C LYS A 115 3.39 -20.58 13.06
N ALA A 116 4.58 -20.83 13.61
CA ALA A 116 4.79 -21.91 14.57
C ALA A 116 3.99 -21.71 15.87
N LEU A 117 3.75 -20.47 16.30
CA LEU A 117 2.89 -20.17 17.44
C LEU A 117 1.41 -20.45 17.12
N ILE A 118 0.95 -20.08 15.93
CA ILE A 118 -0.42 -20.35 15.47
C ILE A 118 -0.67 -21.85 15.31
N ASP A 119 0.28 -22.57 14.71
CA ASP A 119 0.22 -24.04 14.59
C ASP A 119 0.18 -24.71 15.98
N ALA A 120 0.73 -24.05 17.01
CA ALA A 120 0.65 -24.48 18.41
C ALA A 120 -0.61 -23.97 19.15
N GLY A 121 -1.59 -23.40 18.43
CA GLY A 121 -2.86 -22.91 18.98
C GLY A 121 -2.78 -21.56 19.71
N LYS A 122 -1.67 -20.82 19.57
CA LYS A 122 -1.52 -19.49 20.18
C LYS A 122 -2.07 -18.41 19.24
N PRO A 123 -2.61 -17.30 19.80
CA PRO A 123 -3.09 -16.20 18.99
C PRO A 123 -1.95 -15.53 18.22
N PHE A 124 -2.31 -14.96 17.08
CA PHE A 124 -1.43 -14.11 16.30
C PHE A 124 -1.09 -12.82 17.06
N ASP A 125 0.19 -12.43 17.04
CA ASP A 125 0.69 -11.22 17.71
C ASP A 125 1.50 -10.37 16.71
N GLU A 126 0.90 -9.25 16.32
CA GLU A 126 1.40 -8.31 15.32
C GLU A 126 2.71 -7.65 15.72
N ASP A 127 2.91 -7.39 17.02
CA ASP A 127 4.07 -6.68 17.56
C ASP A 127 5.38 -7.47 17.37
N ARG A 128 5.27 -8.78 17.17
CA ARG A 128 6.42 -9.65 16.89
C ARG A 128 6.89 -9.58 15.44
N ILE A 129 6.13 -8.95 14.55
CA ILE A 129 6.47 -8.87 13.12
C ILE A 129 7.08 -7.50 12.80
N PRO A 130 8.40 -7.44 12.59
CA PRO A 130 9.07 -6.17 12.31
C PRO A 130 8.65 -5.64 10.93
N LYS A 131 8.38 -4.33 10.84
CA LYS A 131 7.98 -3.65 9.59
C LYS A 131 6.65 -4.16 8.99
N LEU A 132 5.78 -4.73 9.83
CA LEU A 132 4.40 -5.04 9.43
C LEU A 132 3.69 -3.73 9.09
N ARG A 133 3.09 -3.66 7.91
CA ARG A 133 2.45 -2.45 7.39
C ARG A 133 0.94 -2.58 7.32
N LEU A 134 0.43 -3.74 6.98
CA LEU A 134 -0.99 -3.96 6.84
C LEU A 134 -1.32 -5.41 7.20
N VAL A 135 -2.35 -5.56 8.01
CA VAL A 135 -3.06 -6.81 8.20
C VAL A 135 -4.42 -6.65 7.56
N VAL A 136 -4.77 -7.55 6.65
CA VAL A 136 -6.12 -7.62 6.08
C VAL A 136 -6.72 -8.96 6.42
N GLU A 137 -7.82 -8.94 7.15
CA GLU A 137 -8.59 -10.11 7.51
C GLU A 137 -9.74 -10.31 6.53
N PHE A 138 -9.87 -11.53 6.04
CA PHE A 138 -10.91 -11.96 5.11
C PHE A 138 -11.75 -13.05 5.78
N GLU A 139 -12.73 -12.61 6.57
CA GLU A 139 -13.62 -13.49 7.35
C GLU A 139 -14.36 -14.51 6.47
N ARG A 140 -14.72 -14.15 5.23
CA ARG A 140 -15.52 -15.01 4.34
C ARG A 140 -14.74 -16.21 3.80
N ILE A 141 -13.42 -16.13 3.84
CA ILE A 141 -12.50 -17.16 3.33
C ILE A 141 -11.50 -17.60 4.41
N ASN A 142 -11.70 -17.19 5.67
CA ASN A 142 -10.86 -17.48 6.84
C ASN A 142 -9.36 -17.32 6.53
N CYS A 143 -8.99 -16.17 5.99
CA CYS A 143 -7.64 -15.88 5.51
C CYS A 143 -7.15 -14.54 6.07
N ARG A 144 -5.84 -14.43 6.36
CA ARG A 144 -5.21 -13.19 6.86
C ARG A 144 -3.98 -12.84 6.04
N LEU A 145 -4.01 -11.71 5.33
CA LEU A 145 -2.88 -11.22 4.57
C LEU A 145 -2.02 -10.29 5.43
N LEU A 146 -0.72 -10.61 5.55
CA LEU A 146 0.27 -9.81 6.25
C LEU A 146 1.18 -9.13 5.21
N VAL A 147 1.02 -7.83 5.00
CA VAL A 147 1.87 -7.07 4.09
C VAL A 147 2.94 -6.35 4.90
N ALA A 148 4.20 -6.48 4.48
CA ALA A 148 5.31 -5.76 5.08
C ALA A 148 6.11 -5.03 4.02
N ASP A 149 6.69 -3.90 4.42
CA ASP A 149 7.55 -3.17 3.51
C ASP A 149 8.76 -4.03 3.13
N ALA A 150 9.13 -3.96 1.84
CA ALA A 150 10.38 -4.52 1.39
C ALA A 150 11.51 -3.85 2.16
N ASP A 151 12.53 -4.61 2.55
CA ASP A 151 13.80 -3.98 2.85
C ASP A 151 14.29 -3.36 1.54
N TYR A 152 14.08 -2.06 1.38
CA TYR A 152 14.85 -1.28 0.43
C TYR A 152 16.33 -1.56 0.75
N PRO A 153 17.17 -1.92 -0.23
CA PRO A 153 18.59 -1.89 0.01
C PRO A 153 18.93 -0.46 0.42
N VAL A 154 19.37 -0.30 1.67
CA VAL A 154 20.12 0.90 2.06
C VAL A 154 21.34 0.88 1.15
N ARG A 155 21.38 1.81 0.20
CA ARG A 155 22.54 2.03 -0.66
C ARG A 155 23.73 2.44 0.19
#